data_AF-A0A6B3GXH3-F1
#
_entry.id   AF-A0A6B3GXH3-F1
#
_cell.length_a   1.000
_cell.length_b   1.000
_cell.length_c   1.000
_cell.angle_alpha   90.00
_cell.angle_beta   90.00
_cell.angle_gamma   90.00
#
_symmetry.space_group_name_H-M   'P 1'
#
loop_
_entity.id
_entity.type
_entity.pdbx_description
1 polymer ?
#
loop_
_entity_poly.entity_id
_entity_poly.type
_entity_poly.pdbx_seq_one_letter_code
_entity_poly.pdbx_strand_id
1 'polypeptide(L)' 'ELFPGLREELAARGCPVEDFAAATRMLFPTGWAPRIPVGFDVQLVARPALEQVLRERVTALPSVTFRYGVRAEALLLDQ' A
#
# COMPACT_ATOMS: atom_id res chain seq x y z
N GLU A 1 10.75 2.39 -12.46
CA GLU A 1 9.97 1.98 -11.27
C GLU A 1 10.20 2.99 -10.15
N LEU A 2 9.18 3.41 -9.39
CA LEU A 2 9.31 4.44 -8.36
C LEU A 2 9.78 3.90 -7.00
N PHE A 3 9.43 2.66 -6.65
CA PHE A 3 9.77 2.03 -5.37
C PHE A 3 10.32 0.62 -5.59
N PRO A 4 11.57 0.50 -6.08
CA PRO A 4 12.18 -0.80 -6.38
C PRO A 4 12.05 -1.79 -5.21
N GLY A 5 11.64 -3.02 -5.52
CA GLY A 5 11.52 -4.12 -4.56
C GLY A 5 10.26 -4.10 -3.69
N LEU A 6 9.45 -3.03 -3.73
CA LEU A 6 8.32 -2.88 -2.83
C LEU A 6 7.23 -3.93 -3.12
N ARG A 7 7.02 -4.22 -4.41
CA ARG A 7 6.01 -5.20 -4.82
C ARG A 7 6.38 -6.60 -4.34
N GLU A 8 7.65 -6.97 -4.44
CA GLU A 8 8.18 -8.27 -4.03
C GLU A 8 8.09 -8.44 -2.51
N GLU A 9 8.43 -7.40 -1.73
CA GLU A 9 8.30 -7.42 -0.27
C GLU A 9 6.84 -7.56 0.19
N LEU A 10 5.91 -6.87 -0.47
CA LEU A 10 4.49 -7.00 -0.21
C LEU A 10 3.95 -8.38 -0.62
N ALA A 11 4.40 -8.92 -1.76
CA ALA A 11 4.05 -10.27 -2.19
C ALA A 11 4.54 -11.34 -1.19
N ALA A 12 5.76 -11.19 -0.66
CA ALA A 12 6.30 -12.06 0.38
C ALA A 12 5.50 -12.01 1.70
N ARG A 13 4.68 -10.97 1.89
CA ARG A 13 3.76 -10.79 3.04
C ARG A 13 2.32 -11.19 2.73
N GLY A 14 2.09 -11.91 1.63
CA GLY A 14 0.77 -12.40 1.24
C GLY A 14 -0.09 -11.37 0.51
N CYS A 15 0.51 -10.31 -0.03
CA CYS A 15 -0.16 -9.35 -0.90
C CYS A 15 0.35 -9.50 -2.34
N PRO A 16 -0.02 -10.56 -3.09
CA PRO A 16 0.46 -10.79 -4.45
C PRO A 16 -0.09 -9.76 -5.45
N VAL A 17 0.57 -9.68 -6.60
CA VAL A 17 0.02 -8.99 -7.78
C VAL A 17 -0.87 -9.97 -8.54
N GLU A 18 -2.11 -9.60 -8.79
CA GLU A 18 -3.11 -10.43 -9.46
C GLU A 18 -4.02 -9.57 -10.34
N ASP A 19 -4.68 -10.18 -11.33
CA ASP A 19 -5.76 -9.52 -12.08
C ASP A 19 -6.85 -9.04 -11.13
N PHE A 20 -7.34 -7.82 -11.34
CA PHE A 20 -8.31 -7.18 -10.44
C PHE A 20 -9.57 -7.99 -10.17
N ALA A 21 -10.15 -8.62 -11.18
CA ALA A 21 -11.38 -9.39 -11.04
C ALA A 21 -11.13 -10.78 -10.42
N ALA A 22 -9.90 -11.29 -10.52
CA ALA A 22 -9.48 -12.47 -9.77
C ALA A 22 -9.28 -12.16 -8.29
N ALA A 23 -8.63 -11.02 -7.99
CA ALA A 23 -8.24 -10.59 -6.65
C ALA A 23 -9.41 -10.06 -5.79
N THR A 24 -10.48 -9.56 -6.40
CA THR A 24 -11.60 -8.91 -5.70
C THR A 24 -12.94 -9.63 -5.87
N ARG A 25 -13.87 -9.34 -4.97
CA ARG A 25 -15.31 -9.60 -5.15
C ARG A 25 -16.04 -8.29 -5.01
N MET A 26 -16.48 -7.73 -6.13
CA MET A 26 -17.13 -6.43 -6.15
C MET A 26 -18.64 -6.60 -6.27
N LEU A 27 -19.37 -6.00 -5.32
CA LEU A 27 -20.84 -5.93 -5.36
C LEU A 27 -21.25 -4.57 -5.90
N PHE A 28 -21.92 -4.56 -7.04
CA PHE A 28 -22.55 -3.38 -7.62
C PHE A 28 -24.06 -3.37 -7.30
N PRO A 29 -24.76 -2.24 -7.49
CA PRO A 29 -26.21 -2.18 -7.29
C PRO A 29 -26.99 -3.22 -8.12
N THR A 30 -26.44 -3.64 -9.26
CA THR A 30 -27.04 -4.63 -10.17
C THR A 30 -26.61 -6.07 -9.89
N GLY A 31 -25.73 -6.30 -8.91
CA GLY A 31 -25.27 -7.64 -8.51
C GLY A 31 -23.74 -7.78 -8.43
N TRP A 32 -23.29 -9.02 -8.27
CA TRP A 32 -21.86 -9.35 -8.19
C TRP A 32 -21.17 -9.24 -9.54
N ALA A 33 -20.01 -8.59 -9.56
CA ALA A 33 -19.13 -8.55 -10.71
C ALA A 33 -18.65 -9.98 -11.10
N PRO A 34 -18.53 -10.28 -12.40
CA PRO A 34 -17.96 -11.55 -12.84
C PRO A 34 -16.47 -11.63 -12.44
N ARG A 35 -16.02 -12.83 -12.05
CA ARG A 35 -14.62 -13.13 -11.71
C ARG A 35 -13.85 -13.65 -12.92
N ILE A 36 -13.91 -12.90 -14.01
CA ILE A 36 -13.18 -13.19 -15.26
C ILE A 36 -12.02 -12.21 -15.38
N PRO A 37 -10.84 -12.61 -15.88
CA PRO A 37 -9.72 -11.68 -16.06
C PRO A 37 -10.13 -10.45 -16.86
N VAL A 38 -9.80 -9.27 -16.35
CA VAL A 38 -10.13 -7.96 -16.96
C VAL A 38 -8.92 -7.25 -17.57
N GLY A 39 -7.72 -7.84 -17.43
CA GLY A 39 -6.52 -7.41 -18.15
C GLY A 39 -5.76 -6.28 -17.46
N PHE A 40 -6.01 -6.03 -16.18
CA PHE A 40 -5.17 -5.15 -15.39
C PHE A 40 -4.91 -5.71 -14.00
N ASP A 41 -3.64 -5.60 -13.61
CA ASP A 41 -3.15 -6.13 -12.36
C ASP A 41 -3.28 -5.12 -11.23
N VAL A 42 -3.58 -5.63 -10.06
CA VAL A 42 -3.58 -4.90 -8.80
C VAL A 42 -2.79 -5.67 -7.74
N GLN A 43 -2.30 -4.94 -6.75
CA GLN A 43 -1.73 -5.51 -5.55
C GLN A 43 -2.58 -5.06 -4.38
N LEU A 44 -3.52 -5.91 -3.96
CA LEU A 44 -4.38 -5.60 -2.83
C LEU A 44 -3.57 -5.74 -1.54
N VAL A 45 -3.50 -4.67 -0.76
CA VAL A 45 -2.71 -4.61 0.46
C VAL A 45 -3.59 -4.21 1.63
N ALA A 46 -3.46 -4.93 2.75
CA ALA A 46 -3.98 -4.44 4.01
C ALA A 46 -3.14 -3.24 4.46
N ARG A 47 -3.80 -2.17 4.92
CA ARG A 47 -3.11 -0.96 5.41
C ARG A 47 -2.00 -1.28 6.43
N PRO A 48 -2.19 -2.15 7.45
CA PRO A 48 -1.12 -2.50 8.37
C PRO A 48 0.11 -3.13 7.70
N ALA A 49 -0.08 -3.96 6.67
CA ALA A 49 1.02 -4.59 5.94
C ALA A 49 1.84 -3.56 5.17
N LEU A 50 1.17 -2.62 4.48
CA LEU A 50 1.82 -1.52 3.78
C LEU A 50 2.58 -0.62 4.75
N GLU A 51 1.94 -0.19 5.83
CA GLU A 51 2.57 0.68 6.83
C GLU A 51 3.79 0.03 7.48
N GLN A 52 3.76 -1.29 7.71
CA GLN A 52 4.89 -2.01 8.26
C GLN A 52 6.07 -2.05 7.28
N VAL A 53 5.86 -2.38 6.01
CA VAL A 53 6.92 -2.39 4.99
C VAL A 53 7.52 -0.99 4.82
N LEU A 54 6.67 0.04 4.71
CA LEU A 54 7.14 1.42 4.60
C LEU A 54 7.93 1.86 5.83
N ARG A 55 7.49 1.48 7.04
CA ARG A 55 8.21 1.77 8.28
C ARG A 55 9.59 1.14 8.31
N GLU A 56 9.71 -0.13 7.92
CA GLU A 56 10.99 -0.83 7.85
C GLU A 56 11.94 -0.16 6.86
N ARG A 57 11.47 0.12 5.64
CA ARG A 57 12.23 0.83 4.61
C ARG A 57 12.71 2.20 5.06
N VAL A 58 11.82 2.99 5.64
CA VAL A 58 12.12 4.38 6.05
C VAL A 58 13.02 4.41 7.29
N THR A 59 12.89 3.46 8.21
CA THR A 59 13.76 3.36 9.40
C THR A 59 15.19 2.91 9.04
N ALA A 60 15.36 2.18 7.94
CA ALA A 60 16.68 1.82 7.41
C ALA A 60 17.43 3.01 6.78
N LEU A 61 16.77 4.15 6.54
CA LEU A 61 17.41 5.35 6.00
C LEU A 61 18.15 6.10 7.12
N PRO A 62 19.48 6.30 7.03
CA PRO A 62 20.25 6.92 8.10
C PRO A 62 19.90 8.40 8.33
N SER A 63 19.33 9.07 7.34
CA SER A 63 18.88 10.46 7.42
C SER A 63 17.50 10.63 8.06
N VAL A 64 16.80 9.54 8.38
CA VAL A 64 15.45 9.58 8.93
C VAL A 64 15.47 9.17 10.39
N THR A 65 14.76 9.93 11.23
CA THR A 65 14.54 9.55 12.63
C THR A 65 13.08 9.71 12.99
N PHE A 66 12.51 8.67 13.60
CA PHE A 66 11.13 8.70 14.07
C PHE A 66 11.05 9.44 15.41
N ARG A 67 10.09 10.35 15.51
CA ARG A 67 9.73 11.05 16.75
C ARG A 67 8.32 10.64 17.15
N TYR A 68 8.16 10.19 18.38
CA TYR A 68 6.88 9.73 18.94
C TYR A 68 6.43 10.67 20.04
N GLY A 69 5.12 10.69 20.34
CA GLY A 69 4.55 11.54 21.38
C GLY A 69 4.55 13.04 21.03
N VAL A 70 4.79 13.39 19.76
CA VAL A 70 4.74 14.77 19.27
C VAL A 70 3.43 14.97 18.52
N ARG A 71 2.73 16.08 18.81
CA ARG A 71 1.58 16.55 18.05
C ARG A 71 1.97 17.84 17.35
N ALA A 72 1.88 17.88 16.02
CA ALA A 72 2.00 19.12 15.27
C ALA A 72 0.72 19.96 15.48
N GLU A 73 0.86 21.22 15.90
CA GLU A 73 -0.28 22.11 16.20
C GLU A 73 -0.58 23.06 15.05
N ALA A 74 0.45 23.59 14.40
CA ALA A 74 0.32 24.51 13.29
C ALA A 74 1.49 24.33 12.31
N LEU A 75 1.23 24.69 11.05
CA LEU A 75 2.25 24.90 10.03
C LEU A 75 2.42 26.40 9.84
N LEU A 76 3.62 26.92 10.08
CA LEU A 76 3.96 28.31 9.80
C LEU A 76 4.68 28.36 8.46
N LEU A 77 4.29 29.30 7.61
CA LEU A 77 4.95 29.59 6.34
C LEU A 77 5.82 30.83 6.53
N ASP A 78 7.04 30.78 6.03
CA ASP A 78 7.87 31.98 5.92
C ASP A 78 7.24 32.90 4.87
N GLN A 79 6.96 34.15 5.24
CA GLN A 79 6.45 35.18 4.32
C GLN A 79 7.54 35.73 3.42
#